data_AF-A0A962GGD1-F1
#
_entry.id   AF-A0A962GGD1-F1
#
_cell.length_a   1.000
_cell.length_b   1.000
_cell.length_c   1.000
_cell.angle_alpha   90.00
_cell.angle_beta   90.00
_cell.angle_gamma   90.00
#
_symmetry.space_group_name_H-M   'P 1'
#
loop_
_entity.id
_entity.type
_entity.pdbx_description
1 polymer ?
#
loop_
_entity_poly.entity_id
_entity_poly.type
_entity_poly.pdbx_seq_one_letter_code
_entity_poly.pdbx_strand_id
1 'polypeptide(L)' 'MTQTRRPWPEKRRKAQAENCLKNRPFNQATGPKTPEGKAAVSQNALKSGLYTADMQELRKLLRRQAAFIKTLHPPP' A
#
# COMPACT_ATOMS: atom_id res chain seq x y z
N MET A 1 -18.18 17.10 4.13
CA MET A 1 -17.04 17.85 4.70
C MET A 1 -15.98 16.86 5.15
N THR A 2 -14.90 16.66 4.40
CA THR A 2 -13.81 15.76 4.81
C THR A 2 -12.89 16.49 5.79
N GLN A 3 -12.90 16.09 7.06
CA GLN A 3 -12.00 16.63 8.06
C GLN A 3 -10.57 16.15 7.76
N THR A 4 -9.79 16.98 7.08
CA THR A 4 -8.38 16.71 6.81
C THR A 4 -7.60 16.78 8.12
N ARG A 5 -7.07 15.62 8.55
CA ARG A 5 -6.18 15.55 9.71
C ARG A 5 -4.95 16.41 9.43
N ARG A 6 -4.56 17.27 10.37
CA ARG A 6 -3.38 18.13 10.22
C ARG A 6 -2.15 17.26 9.91
N PRO A 7 -1.37 17.58 8.87
CA PRO A 7 -0.16 16.84 8.55
C PRO A 7 0.83 16.93 9.71
N TRP A 8 1.61 15.86 9.92
CA TRP A 8 2.59 15.81 11.01
C TRP A 8 3.67 16.89 10.82
N PRO A 9 3.89 17.78 11.81
CA PRO A 9 5.01 18.70 11.80
C PRO A 9 6.35 17.95 11.73
N GLU A 10 7.35 18.51 11.05
CA GLU A 10 8.64 17.85 10.82
C GLU A 10 9.35 17.47 12.13
N LYS A 11 9.33 18.36 13.13
CA LYS A 11 9.85 18.10 14.48
C LYS A 11 9.23 16.85 15.10
N ARG A 12 7.91 16.68 14.94
CA ARG A 12 7.18 15.52 15.46
C ARG A 12 7.54 14.24 14.70
N ARG A 13 7.75 14.34 13.38
CA ARG A 13 8.20 13.20 12.54
C ARG A 13 9.59 12.73 12.95
N LYS A 14 10.54 13.65 13.19
CA LYS A 14 11.90 13.33 13.65
C LYS A 14 11.89 12.68 15.03
N ALA A 15 11.19 13.28 15.99
CA ALA A 15 11.06 12.71 17.34
C ALA A 15 10.45 11.29 17.33
N GLN A 16 9.47 11.01 16.45
CA GLN A 16 8.96 9.65 16.31
C GLN A 16 9.94 8.69 15.65
N ALA A 17 10.72 9.14 14.67
CA ALA A 17 11.76 8.31 14.07
C ALA A 17 12.80 7.90 15.13
N GLU A 18 13.25 8.83 15.96
CA GLU A 18 14.15 8.58 17.08
C GLU A 18 13.54 7.58 18.08
N ASN A 19 12.26 7.75 18.44
CA ASN A 19 11.55 6.82 19.33
C ASN A 19 11.43 5.41 18.72
N CYS A 20 11.13 5.29 17.42
CA CYS A 20 11.08 4.01 16.73
C CYS A 20 12.45 3.32 16.71
N LEU A 21 13.54 4.07 16.52
CA LEU A 21 14.89 3.55 16.58
C LEU A 21 15.29 3.13 18.00
N LYS A 22 14.90 3.91 19.01
CA LYS A 22 15.17 3.60 20.44
C LYS A 22 14.42 2.34 20.89
N ASN A 23 13.13 2.27 20.58
CA ASN A 23 12.26 1.19 21.08
C ASN A 23 12.34 -0.08 20.23
N ARG A 24 12.86 0.02 18.99
CA ARG A 24 13.06 -1.11 18.06
C ARG A 24 11.88 -2.08 18.01
N PRO A 25 10.64 -1.60 17.78
CA PRO A 25 9.44 -2.46 17.87
C PRO A 25 9.50 -3.66 16.91
N PHE A 26 10.23 -3.54 15.80
CA PHE A 26 10.49 -4.61 14.84
C PHE A 26 11.24 -5.83 15.43
N ASN A 27 11.96 -5.67 16.55
CA ASN A 27 12.58 -6.81 17.24
C ASN A 27 11.54 -7.75 17.84
N GLN A 28 10.39 -7.25 18.27
CA GLN A 28 9.28 -8.04 18.84
C GLN A 28 8.31 -8.54 17.76
N ALA A 29 8.56 -8.27 16.48
CA ALA A 29 7.67 -8.71 15.41
C ALA A 29 7.65 -10.25 15.32
N THR A 30 6.45 -10.84 15.38
CA THR A 30 6.17 -12.27 15.28
C THR A 30 6.05 -12.78 13.84
N GLY A 31 6.25 -11.91 12.86
CA GLY A 31 6.20 -12.26 11.43
C GLY A 31 7.41 -13.13 10.98
N PRO A 32 7.33 -13.68 9.76
CA PRO A 32 8.36 -14.56 9.21
C PRO A 32 9.72 -13.87 9.11
N LYS A 33 10.77 -14.54 9.59
CA LYS A 33 12.16 -14.03 9.56
C LYS A 33 12.93 -14.46 8.31
N THR A 34 12.52 -15.55 7.66
CA THR A 34 13.18 -16.08 6.46
C THR A 34 12.63 -15.46 5.17
N PRO A 35 13.42 -15.44 4.07
CA PRO A 35 12.94 -15.01 2.76
C PRO A 35 11.70 -15.78 2.29
N GLU A 36 11.67 -17.10 2.51
CA GLU A 36 10.59 -17.99 2.09
C GLU A 36 9.30 -17.67 2.84
N GLY A 37 9.39 -17.46 4.16
CA GLY A 37 8.23 -17.08 4.97
C GLY A 37 7.68 -15.71 4.58
N LYS A 38 8.55 -14.75 4.25
CA LYS A 38 8.13 -13.43 3.73
C LYS A 38 7.46 -13.56 2.37
N ALA A 39 7.97 -14.42 1.48
CA ALA A 39 7.36 -14.69 0.20
C ALA A 39 5.98 -15.35 0.35
N ALA A 40 5.81 -16.27 1.30
CA ALA A 40 4.51 -16.88 1.58
C ALA A 40 3.49 -15.86 2.11
N VAL A 41 3.88 -15.02 3.08
CA VAL A 41 2.98 -14.01 3.66
C VAL A 41 2.63 -12.89 2.66
N SER A 42 3.51 -12.56 1.71
CA SER A 42 3.19 -11.58 0.67
C SER A 42 2.01 -12.00 -0.21
N GLN A 43 1.78 -13.31 -0.36
CA GLN A 43 0.64 -13.84 -1.12
C GLN A 43 -0.70 -13.69 -0.40
N ASN A 44 -0.72 -13.39 0.91
CA ASN A 44 -1.99 -13.26 1.64
C ASN A 44 -2.87 -12.12 1.09
N ALA A 45 -2.27 -11.07 0.53
CA ALA A 45 -3.03 -10.00 -0.13
C ALA A 45 -3.87 -10.53 -1.31
N LEU A 46 -3.43 -11.58 -2.00
CA LEU A 46 -4.15 -12.16 -3.13
C LEU A 46 -5.41 -12.93 -2.72
N LYS A 47 -5.52 -13.31 -1.44
CA LYS A 47 -6.63 -14.13 -0.95
C LYS A 47 -7.90 -13.32 -0.68
N SER A 48 -7.78 -12.03 -0.36
CA SER A 48 -8.93 -11.20 0.01
C SER A 48 -8.73 -9.72 -0.25
N GLY A 49 -9.82 -8.96 -0.15
CA GLY A 49 -9.81 -7.52 -0.34
C GLY A 49 -9.56 -7.13 -1.79
N LEU A 50 -8.80 -6.06 -1.99
CA LEU A 50 -8.66 -5.46 -3.31
C LEU A 50 -7.63 -6.16 -4.20
N TYR A 51 -6.86 -7.15 -3.73
CA TYR A 51 -5.81 -7.78 -4.55
C TYR A 51 -6.15 -9.19 -5.05
N THR A 52 -7.40 -9.61 -4.86
CA THR A 52 -7.92 -10.87 -5.41
C THR A 52 -7.80 -10.92 -6.93
N ALA A 53 -7.85 -12.14 -7.49
CA ALA A 53 -7.78 -12.36 -8.93
C ALA A 53 -8.81 -11.52 -9.71
N ASP A 54 -10.07 -11.53 -9.26
CA ASP A 54 -11.15 -10.77 -9.88
C ASP A 54 -10.88 -9.27 -9.86
N MET A 55 -10.39 -8.75 -8.73
CA MET A 55 -10.04 -7.32 -8.60
C MET A 55 -8.83 -6.94 -9.46
N GLN A 56 -7.90 -7.86 -9.69
CA GLN A 56 -6.81 -7.62 -10.62
C GLN A 56 -7.31 -7.61 -12.07
N GLU A 57 -8.23 -8.50 -12.43
CA GLU A 57 -8.82 -8.51 -13.77
C GLU A 57 -9.65 -7.25 -14.03
N LEU A 58 -10.50 -6.86 -13.08
CA LEU A 58 -11.23 -5.59 -13.14
C LEU A 58 -10.30 -4.40 -13.36
N ARG A 59 -9.17 -4.33 -12.64
CA ARG A 59 -8.18 -3.27 -12.85
C ARG A 59 -7.58 -3.28 -14.25
N LYS A 60 -7.29 -4.45 -14.82
CA LYS A 60 -6.79 -4.54 -16.20
C LYS A 60 -7.83 -4.02 -17.19
N LEU A 61 -9.09 -4.41 -17.02
CA LEU A 61 -10.21 -3.94 -17.86
C LEU A 61 -10.37 -2.42 -17.78
N LEU A 62 -10.38 -1.86 -16.56
CA LEU A 62 -10.48 -0.42 -16.36
C LEU A 62 -9.30 0.35 -16.96
N ARG A 63 -8.06 -0.18 -16.87
CA ARG A 63 -6.90 0.43 -17.54
C ARG A 63 -7.03 0.40 -19.06
N ARG A 64 -7.49 -0.71 -19.64
CA ARG A 64 -7.73 -0.83 -21.09
C ARG A 64 -8.81 0.16 -21.53
N GLN A 65 -9.91 0.24 -20.79
CA GLN A 65 -10.99 1.19 -21.04
C GLN A 65 -10.49 2.64 -20.97
N ALA A 66 -9.73 2.99 -19.93
CA ALA A 66 -9.18 4.34 -19.78
C ALA A 66 -8.24 4.71 -20.93
N ALA A 67 -7.40 3.76 -21.37
CA ALA A 67 -6.55 3.95 -22.55
C ALA A 67 -7.39 4.17 -23.81
N PHE A 68 -8.42 3.35 -24.03
CA PHE A 68 -9.34 3.48 -25.17
C PHE A 68 -10.05 4.85 -25.17
N ILE A 69 -10.61 5.27 -24.03
CA ILE A 69 -11.26 6.58 -23.90
C ILE A 69 -10.27 7.70 -24.22
N LYS A 70 -9.02 7.61 -23.74
CA LYS A 70 -7.98 8.60 -24.05
C LYS A 70 -7.67 8.68 -25.55
N THR A 71 -7.77 7.58 -26.29
CA THR A 71 -7.59 7.60 -27.75
C THR A 71 -8.76 8.29 -28.47
N LEU A 72 -9.99 8.10 -27.99
CA LEU A 72 -11.18 8.71 -28.58
C LEU A 72 -11.37 10.18 -28.19
N HIS A 73 -11.01 10.52 -26.96
CA HIS A 73 -11.10 11.86 -26.39
C HIS A 73 -9.78 12.19 -25.69
N PRO A 74 -8.81 12.74 -26.42
CA PRO A 74 -7.58 13.20 -25.81
C PRO A 74 -7.92 14.32 -24.82
N PRO A 75 -7.27 14.34 -23.64
CA PRO A 75 -7.43 15.45 -22.72
C PRO A 75 -7.02 16.76 -23.41
N PRO A 76 -7.64 17.90 -23.04
CA PRO A 76 -7.25 19.22 -23.55
C PRO A 76 -5.78 19.54 -23.26
#